data_AF-A0A8S4SFJ9-F1
#
_entry.id   AF-A0A8S4SFJ9-F1
#
_cell.length_a   1.000
_cell.length_b   1.000
_cell.length_c   1.000
_cell.angle_alpha   90.00
_cell.angle_beta   90.00
_cell.angle_gamma   90.00
#
_symmetry.space_group_name_H-M   'P 1'
#
loop_
_entity.id
_entity.type
_entity.pdbx_description
1 polymer ?
#
loop_
_entity_poly.entity_id
_entity_poly.type
_entity_poly.pdbx_seq_one_letter_code
_entity_poly.pdbx_strand_id
1 'polypeptide(L)'
;MYYLEGVLGQFSSRNTVKVWSLAPAMKGIGYAQSLACSYILSYYVSIIGLCLYYLAMSFQSTLPWAICEPEWLNCVPSGQTENITLTNESRSSAELYFVKTVLQQPDGIEGGLGLPLWYLTLCLLASWFVIFVIVSRGVKSSGKASYFLALFPYVVMIILLISTVILPGAGDGILFFITPQWHKLIELNVWYAAVTQVFFSLSVCTGPIIMFSSYNGFRQNVYSGQWRAMLGVSLSDRIRNVEIRRRTRITDIAQRVAKLMWQWAGHIVRRKDGRRDPKVLEWQPRTGKRSVGRPPTRWTDDIKRGGQYVLEIVDYYGGTFLILFCGIAEILAVFWIYGLENICTDIEFMLGITTSIYWRFCWGIITPAMMVVVFIYALLSFDNLLFGGHYVYPTAGYVAGYMMLFVGVAFVPIFIGLTMYKNRSGNFLETFKKVFRPKSSWGPRSPTTRREWQLYSQDVQSFRRSLNKSWLGHIGATLTGGYQRAFRYNKMIRH
;
A
#
# COMPACT_ATOMS: atom_id res chain seq x y z
N MET A 1 -9.67 5.76 6.83
CA MET A 1 -9.15 6.06 5.46
C MET A 1 -9.43 4.95 4.48
N TYR A 2 -8.98 3.73 4.73
CA TYR A 2 -9.20 2.59 3.83
C TYR A 2 -10.63 2.48 3.25
N TYR A 3 -11.65 2.53 4.12
CA TYR A 3 -13.04 2.46 3.68
C TYR A 3 -13.46 3.65 2.79
N LEU A 4 -12.99 4.84 3.11
CA LEU A 4 -13.28 6.06 2.35
C LEU A 4 -12.76 5.95 0.91
N GLU A 5 -11.50 5.57 0.74
CA GLU A 5 -10.90 5.38 -0.58
C GLU A 5 -11.65 4.31 -1.39
N GLY A 6 -12.07 3.23 -0.71
CA GLY A 6 -12.87 2.19 -1.34
C GLY A 6 -14.21 2.72 -1.86
N VAL A 7 -14.92 3.50 -1.05
CA VAL A 7 -16.18 4.17 -1.46
C VAL A 7 -15.94 5.15 -2.60
N LEU A 8 -14.94 6.02 -2.50
CA LEU A 8 -14.66 7.03 -3.52
C LEU A 8 -14.34 6.39 -4.88
N GLY A 9 -13.52 5.32 -4.86
CA GLY A 9 -13.20 4.53 -6.04
C GLY A 9 -14.45 3.89 -6.65
N GLN A 10 -15.26 3.21 -5.83
CA GLN A 10 -16.46 2.53 -6.29
C GLN A 10 -17.52 3.49 -6.84
N PHE A 11 -17.81 4.56 -6.09
CA PHE A 11 -18.83 5.56 -6.42
C PHE A 11 -18.54 6.24 -7.76
N SER A 12 -17.28 6.66 -7.96
CA SER A 12 -16.87 7.36 -9.18
C SER A 12 -16.53 6.41 -10.34
N SER A 13 -16.19 5.14 -10.04
CA SER A 13 -15.64 4.14 -10.97
C SER A 13 -14.52 4.72 -11.84
N ARG A 14 -13.62 5.49 -11.20
CA ARG A 14 -12.52 6.25 -11.82
C ARG A 14 -11.19 5.93 -11.15
N ASN A 15 -10.10 6.20 -11.88
CA ASN A 15 -8.75 6.12 -11.33
C ASN A 15 -8.47 7.26 -10.34
N THR A 16 -7.41 7.11 -9.55
CA THR A 16 -6.95 8.03 -8.50
C THR A 16 -6.89 9.49 -8.96
N VAL A 17 -6.42 9.77 -10.19
CA VAL A 17 -6.34 11.13 -10.73
C VAL A 17 -7.72 11.68 -11.12
N LYS A 18 -8.60 10.85 -11.71
CA LYS A 18 -9.93 11.28 -12.18
C LYS A 18 -10.96 11.38 -11.05
N VAL A 19 -10.74 10.73 -9.90
CA VAL A 19 -11.57 10.90 -8.70
C VAL A 19 -11.61 12.36 -8.26
N TRP A 20 -10.49 13.09 -8.37
CA TRP A 20 -10.39 14.51 -8.06
C TRP A 20 -11.25 15.46 -8.92
N SER A 21 -12.08 14.94 -9.83
CA SER A 21 -13.21 15.71 -10.34
C SER A 21 -14.19 16.17 -9.23
N LEU A 22 -14.11 15.59 -8.03
CA LEU A 22 -14.77 16.06 -6.80
C LEU A 22 -14.31 17.46 -6.36
N ALA A 23 -13.03 17.78 -6.55
CA ALA A 23 -12.42 19.07 -6.22
C ALA A 23 -11.29 19.35 -7.24
N PRO A 24 -11.60 20.00 -8.38
CA PRO A 24 -10.67 20.16 -9.50
C PRO A 24 -9.33 20.82 -9.13
N ALA A 25 -9.34 21.76 -8.18
CA ALA A 25 -8.15 22.39 -7.62
C ALA A 25 -7.15 21.37 -7.05
N MET A 26 -7.68 20.34 -6.38
CA MET A 26 -6.90 19.34 -5.65
C MET A 26 -6.49 18.16 -6.54
N LYS A 27 -6.66 18.26 -7.86
CA LYS A 27 -6.25 17.22 -8.82
C LYS A 27 -4.75 16.91 -8.75
N GLY A 28 -3.93 17.85 -8.28
CA GLY A 28 -2.51 17.64 -8.00
C GLY A 28 -2.24 16.50 -7.02
N ILE A 29 -3.12 16.25 -6.05
CA ILE A 29 -2.98 15.14 -5.08
C ILE A 29 -2.90 13.80 -5.82
N GLY A 30 -3.81 13.55 -6.78
CA GLY A 30 -3.80 12.29 -7.52
C GLY A 30 -2.55 12.07 -8.37
N TYR A 31 -1.94 13.15 -8.89
CA TYR A 31 -0.66 13.07 -9.60
C TYR A 31 0.51 12.83 -8.62
N ALA A 32 0.52 13.50 -7.48
CA ALA A 32 1.50 13.29 -6.42
C ALA A 32 1.45 11.84 -5.87
N GLN A 33 0.25 11.29 -5.65
CA GLN A 33 0.03 9.90 -5.27
C GLN A 33 0.54 8.92 -6.33
N SER A 34 0.27 9.21 -7.61
CA SER A 34 0.77 8.37 -8.71
C SER A 34 2.30 8.40 -8.80
N LEU A 35 2.92 9.55 -8.52
CA LEU A 35 4.38 9.69 -8.48
C LEU A 35 4.97 8.92 -7.29
N ALA A 36 4.41 9.08 -6.08
CA ALA A 36 4.83 8.34 -4.90
C ALA A 36 4.71 6.82 -5.12
N CYS A 37 3.61 6.36 -5.72
CA CYS A 37 3.43 4.96 -6.08
C CYS A 37 4.47 4.47 -7.09
N SER A 38 4.95 5.33 -8.00
CA SER A 38 6.03 4.98 -8.94
C SER A 38 7.39 4.83 -8.25
N TYR A 39 7.67 5.66 -7.24
CA TYR A 39 8.88 5.52 -6.40
C TYR A 39 8.85 4.21 -5.62
N ILE A 40 7.74 3.92 -4.94
CA ILE A 40 7.52 2.64 -4.26
C ILE A 40 7.75 1.47 -5.20
N LEU A 41 7.11 1.50 -6.38
CA LEU A 41 7.23 0.42 -7.36
C LEU A 41 8.69 0.19 -7.79
N SER A 42 9.49 1.25 -7.94
CA SER A 42 10.88 1.13 -8.42
C SER A 42 11.75 0.27 -7.50
N TYR A 43 11.68 0.47 -6.18
CA TYR A 43 12.52 -0.29 -5.24
C TYR A 43 11.88 -1.60 -4.79
N TYR A 44 10.55 -1.67 -4.64
CA TYR A 44 9.89 -2.93 -4.25
C TYR A 44 10.11 -4.04 -5.28
N VAL A 45 10.13 -3.71 -6.59
CA VAL A 45 10.45 -4.72 -7.62
C VAL A 45 11.91 -5.18 -7.53
N SER A 46 12.82 -4.29 -7.09
CA SER A 46 14.22 -4.64 -6.80
C SER A 46 14.34 -5.59 -5.61
N ILE A 47 13.53 -5.39 -4.55
CA ILE A 47 13.45 -6.32 -3.41
C ILE A 47 12.91 -7.69 -3.87
N ILE A 48 11.89 -7.73 -4.72
CA ILE A 48 11.41 -9.01 -5.29
C ILE A 48 12.51 -9.71 -6.10
N GLY A 49 13.33 -8.95 -6.83
CA GLY A 49 14.52 -9.48 -7.52
C GLY A 49 15.52 -10.11 -6.56
N LEU A 50 15.80 -9.47 -5.42
CA LEU A 50 16.63 -10.05 -4.36
C LEU A 50 16.03 -11.34 -3.80
N CYS A 51 14.71 -11.38 -3.56
CA CYS A 51 14.02 -12.59 -3.10
C CYS A 51 14.14 -13.74 -4.12
N LEU A 52 14.03 -13.46 -5.42
CA LEU A 52 14.23 -14.46 -6.47
C LEU A 52 15.68 -14.98 -6.51
N TYR A 53 16.66 -14.10 -6.28
CA TYR A 53 18.05 -14.50 -6.16
C TYR A 53 18.28 -15.45 -4.97
N TYR A 54 17.78 -15.10 -3.78
CA TYR A 54 17.87 -15.97 -2.60
C TYR A 54 17.12 -17.30 -2.78
N LEU A 55 15.97 -17.28 -3.45
CA LEU A 55 15.25 -18.50 -3.82
C LEU A 55 16.10 -19.40 -4.73
N ALA A 56 16.77 -18.84 -5.74
CA ALA A 56 17.63 -19.60 -6.63
C ALA A 56 18.84 -20.20 -5.89
N MET A 57 19.47 -19.44 -5.00
CA MET A 57 20.61 -19.90 -4.20
C MET A 57 20.21 -20.92 -3.11
N SER A 58 18.95 -20.96 -2.70
CA SER A 58 18.44 -21.92 -1.71
C SER A 58 18.40 -23.38 -2.20
N PHE A 59 18.55 -23.63 -3.52
CA PHE A 59 18.58 -24.98 -4.09
C PHE A 59 19.94 -25.69 -3.97
N GLN A 60 20.91 -25.08 -3.29
CA GLN A 60 22.21 -25.68 -3.02
C GLN A 60 22.15 -26.61 -1.79
N SER A 61 22.96 -27.67 -1.79
CA SER A 61 23.02 -28.63 -0.66
C SER A 61 23.49 -27.99 0.63
N THR A 62 24.38 -27.01 0.52
CA THR A 62 24.86 -26.16 1.60
C THR A 62 24.47 -24.73 1.31
N LEU A 63 23.78 -24.09 2.25
CA LEU A 63 23.35 -22.69 2.12
C LEU A 63 24.59 -21.78 2.15
N PRO A 64 24.78 -20.88 1.17
CA PRO A 64 26.01 -20.08 1.07
C PRO A 64 26.13 -19.03 2.18
N TRP A 65 25.03 -18.67 2.84
CA TRP A 65 25.01 -17.77 4.01
C TRP A 65 25.10 -18.52 5.36
N ALA A 66 25.32 -19.84 5.35
CA ALA A 66 25.50 -20.62 6.58
C ALA A 66 26.97 -20.76 7.01
N ILE A 67 27.91 -20.53 6.09
CA ILE A 67 29.35 -20.75 6.26
C ILE A 67 30.08 -19.41 6.08
N CYS A 68 31.21 -19.23 6.78
CA CYS A 68 32.10 -18.08 6.58
C CYS A 68 33.08 -18.34 5.44
N GLU A 69 33.19 -17.38 4.51
CA GLU A 69 34.27 -17.36 3.52
C GLU A 69 35.59 -16.94 4.18
N PRO A 70 36.75 -17.46 3.73
CA PRO A 70 38.05 -17.17 4.33
C PRO A 70 38.46 -15.69 4.21
N GLU A 71 37.86 -14.94 3.29
CA GLU A 71 38.10 -13.50 3.10
C GLU A 71 37.34 -12.62 4.12
N TRP A 72 36.42 -13.19 4.89
CA TRP A 72 35.59 -12.43 5.81
C TRP A 72 36.21 -12.38 7.21
N LEU A 73 36.87 -11.26 7.52
CA LEU A 73 37.34 -10.93 8.87
C LEU A 73 36.17 -10.88 9.88
N ASN A 74 36.40 -11.39 11.09
CA ASN A 74 35.46 -11.39 12.22
C ASN A 74 34.08 -12.03 11.93
N CYS A 75 34.04 -13.04 11.07
CA CYS A 75 32.82 -13.75 10.70
C CYS A 75 32.44 -14.84 11.73
N VAL A 76 31.17 -14.86 12.12
CA VAL A 76 30.56 -15.91 12.96
C VAL A 76 29.62 -16.76 12.10
N PRO A 77 29.87 -18.09 11.94
CA PRO A 77 29.04 -18.96 11.12
C PRO A 77 27.65 -19.12 11.73
N SER A 78 26.61 -18.95 10.91
CA SER A 78 25.22 -19.06 11.35
C SER A 78 24.70 -20.50 11.37
N GLY A 79 25.40 -21.42 10.69
CA GLY A 79 25.02 -22.83 10.60
C GLY A 79 25.69 -23.77 11.61
N GLN A 80 26.59 -23.28 12.48
CA GLN A 80 27.37 -24.10 13.41
C GLN A 80 27.36 -23.53 14.83
N THR A 81 27.14 -24.40 15.81
CA THR A 81 27.16 -24.06 17.24
C THR A 81 28.56 -24.29 17.79
N GLU A 82 29.52 -23.43 17.44
CA GLU A 82 30.84 -23.42 18.09
C GLU A 82 30.87 -22.40 19.24
N ASN A 83 31.64 -22.70 20.29
CA ASN A 83 31.89 -21.79 21.42
C ASN A 83 32.80 -20.64 20.96
N ILE A 84 32.23 -19.66 20.27
CA ILE A 84 32.96 -18.53 19.70
C ILE A 84 32.98 -17.37 20.70
N THR A 85 34.16 -16.84 21.00
CA THR A 85 34.33 -15.62 21.76
C THR A 85 33.87 -14.42 20.93
N LEU A 86 32.66 -13.92 21.23
CA LEU A 86 32.08 -12.76 20.56
C LEU A 86 32.85 -11.48 20.90
N THR A 87 33.38 -10.82 19.88
CA THR A 87 33.91 -9.46 19.99
C THR A 87 32.86 -8.45 19.53
N ASN A 88 32.97 -7.19 19.95
CA ASN A 88 32.04 -6.13 19.52
C ASN A 88 32.05 -5.87 18.00
N GLU A 89 33.05 -6.37 17.28
CA GLU A 89 33.17 -6.26 15.82
C GLU A 89 32.74 -7.52 15.07
N SER A 90 32.30 -8.55 15.79
CA SER A 90 31.86 -9.81 15.19
C SER A 90 30.55 -9.63 14.41
N ARG A 91 30.50 -10.15 13.18
CA ARG A 91 29.32 -10.11 12.31
C ARG A 91 28.92 -11.50 11.87
N SER A 92 27.62 -11.69 11.66
CA SER A 92 27.10 -12.98 11.22
C SER A 92 27.49 -13.29 9.76
N SER A 93 27.71 -14.57 9.45
CA SER A 93 27.96 -15.03 8.07
C SER A 93 26.85 -14.63 7.10
N ALA A 94 25.59 -14.60 7.55
CA ALA A 94 24.47 -14.18 6.74
C ALA A 94 24.45 -12.68 6.42
N GLU A 95 24.80 -11.82 7.38
CA GLU A 95 24.96 -10.38 7.15
C GLU A 95 26.11 -10.10 6.18
N LEU A 96 27.25 -10.75 6.39
CA LEU A 96 28.42 -10.60 5.53
C LEU A 96 28.15 -11.10 4.12
N TYR A 97 27.46 -12.23 3.97
CA TYR A 97 27.03 -12.71 2.66
C TYR A 97 26.13 -11.68 1.95
N PHE A 98 25.16 -11.09 2.64
CA PHE A 98 24.29 -10.07 2.06
C PHE A 98 25.05 -8.81 1.64
N VAL A 99 25.87 -8.24 2.54
CA VAL A 99 26.58 -6.98 2.31
C VAL A 99 27.72 -7.15 1.31
N LYS A 100 28.59 -8.15 1.51
CA LYS A 100 29.80 -8.34 0.72
C LYS A 100 29.58 -9.14 -0.56
N THR A 101 28.75 -10.18 -0.56
CA THR A 101 28.61 -11.06 -1.73
C THR A 101 27.44 -10.66 -2.62
N VAL A 102 26.25 -10.48 -2.04
CA VAL A 102 25.02 -10.20 -2.80
C VAL A 102 25.02 -8.77 -3.30
N LEU A 103 25.09 -7.80 -2.38
CA LEU A 103 25.06 -6.38 -2.70
C LEU A 103 26.41 -5.85 -3.20
N GLN A 104 27.52 -6.42 -2.72
CA GLN A 104 28.88 -5.90 -2.95
C GLN A 104 28.95 -4.41 -2.63
N GLN A 105 28.42 -4.05 -1.46
CA GLN A 105 28.23 -2.68 -1.03
C GLN A 105 29.58 -1.98 -0.76
N PRO A 106 29.83 -0.77 -1.31
CA PRO A 106 30.98 0.06 -1.00
C PRO A 106 30.75 0.80 0.33
N ASP A 107 31.83 1.27 0.96
CA ASP A 107 31.76 1.99 2.24
C ASP A 107 31.02 3.34 2.15
N GLY A 108 30.84 3.87 0.94
CA GLY A 108 30.08 5.09 0.71
C GLY A 108 29.70 5.31 -0.75
N ILE A 109 28.74 6.21 -0.97
CA ILE A 109 28.20 6.54 -2.30
C ILE A 109 29.12 7.48 -3.10
N GLU A 110 30.12 8.10 -2.44
CA GLU A 110 31.05 9.07 -3.05
C GLU A 110 31.88 8.50 -4.19
N GLY A 111 32.14 7.19 -4.15
CA GLY A 111 32.86 6.48 -5.20
C GLY A 111 32.02 6.12 -6.44
N GLY A 112 30.79 6.65 -6.52
CA GLY A 112 29.85 6.36 -7.60
C GLY A 112 28.97 5.13 -7.33
N LEU A 113 27.90 5.00 -8.14
CA LEU A 113 26.92 3.92 -8.01
C LEU A 113 27.36 2.61 -8.67
N GLY A 114 28.37 2.67 -9.54
CA GLY A 114 28.89 1.53 -10.29
C GLY A 114 27.95 1.01 -11.37
N LEU A 115 28.39 -0.04 -12.05
CA LEU A 115 27.56 -0.75 -13.03
C LEU A 115 26.58 -1.70 -12.32
N PRO A 116 25.37 -1.89 -12.89
CA PRO A 116 24.39 -2.80 -12.33
C PRO A 116 24.89 -4.25 -12.39
N LEU A 117 24.59 -5.02 -11.35
CA LEU A 117 25.06 -6.39 -11.23
C LEU A 117 24.27 -7.27 -12.17
N TRP A 118 24.95 -7.95 -13.09
CA TRP A 118 24.28 -8.68 -14.16
C TRP A 118 23.32 -9.76 -13.61
N TYR A 119 23.69 -10.45 -12.53
CA TYR A 119 22.86 -11.48 -11.91
C TYR A 119 21.63 -10.90 -11.21
N LEU A 120 21.76 -9.80 -10.46
CA LEU A 120 20.61 -9.10 -9.88
C LEU A 120 19.74 -8.45 -10.97
N THR A 121 20.35 -7.97 -12.06
CA THR A 121 19.64 -7.39 -13.21
C THR A 121 18.81 -8.45 -13.92
N LEU A 122 19.34 -9.67 -14.07
CA LEU A 122 18.57 -10.82 -14.58
C LEU A 122 17.38 -11.14 -13.67
N CYS A 123 17.61 -11.19 -12.36
CA CYS A 123 16.53 -11.42 -11.39
C CYS A 123 15.48 -10.30 -11.43
N LEU A 124 15.89 -9.04 -11.54
CA LEU A 124 15.01 -7.89 -11.68
C LEU A 124 14.17 -7.96 -12.97
N LEU A 125 14.80 -8.33 -14.09
CA LEU A 125 14.11 -8.54 -15.37
C LEU A 125 13.09 -9.68 -15.24
N ALA A 126 13.46 -10.78 -14.58
CA ALA A 126 12.55 -11.88 -14.29
C ALA A 126 11.36 -11.42 -13.41
N SER A 127 11.59 -10.60 -12.38
CA SER A 127 10.52 -10.02 -11.56
C SER A 127 9.56 -9.16 -12.39
N TRP A 128 10.09 -8.28 -13.24
CA TRP A 128 9.26 -7.46 -14.14
C TRP A 128 8.48 -8.31 -15.14
N PHE A 129 9.09 -9.37 -15.68
CA PHE A 129 8.41 -10.30 -16.56
C PHE A 129 7.24 -11.00 -15.86
N VAL A 130 7.45 -11.50 -14.62
CA VAL A 130 6.38 -12.12 -13.82
C VAL A 130 5.24 -11.12 -13.54
N ILE A 131 5.57 -9.89 -13.15
CA ILE A 131 4.59 -8.82 -12.93
C ILE A 131 3.80 -8.53 -14.21
N PHE A 132 4.50 -8.43 -15.35
CA PHE A 132 3.87 -8.23 -16.65
C PHE A 132 2.89 -9.36 -16.99
N VAL A 133 3.28 -10.62 -16.81
CA VAL A 133 2.40 -11.79 -17.03
C VAL A 133 1.16 -11.71 -16.16
N ILE A 134 1.31 -11.40 -14.86
CA ILE A 134 0.20 -11.28 -13.91
C ILE A 134 -0.77 -10.16 -14.34
N VAL A 135 -0.26 -9.02 -14.80
CA VAL A 135 -1.04 -7.83 -15.13
C VAL A 135 -1.52 -7.79 -16.60
N SER A 136 -0.99 -8.64 -17.48
CA SER A 136 -1.21 -8.62 -18.94
C SER A 136 -2.69 -8.56 -19.39
N ARG A 137 -3.62 -9.17 -18.64
CA ARG A 137 -5.08 -9.10 -18.92
C ARG A 137 -5.85 -8.23 -17.92
N GLY A 138 -5.16 -7.28 -17.29
CA GLY A 138 -5.66 -6.38 -16.26
C GLY A 138 -6.15 -7.12 -15.01
N VAL A 139 -7.18 -6.56 -14.37
CA VAL A 139 -7.75 -7.06 -13.11
C VAL A 139 -8.28 -8.50 -13.21
N LYS A 140 -8.61 -9.00 -14.41
CA LYS A 140 -9.09 -10.39 -14.61
C LYS A 140 -8.00 -11.44 -14.42
N SER A 141 -6.74 -11.13 -14.77
CA SER A 141 -5.59 -12.02 -14.55
C SER A 141 -5.02 -11.81 -13.15
N SER A 142 -4.81 -10.56 -12.76
CA SER A 142 -4.31 -10.19 -11.43
C SER A 142 -5.19 -10.73 -10.30
N GLY A 143 -6.53 -10.64 -10.43
CA GLY A 143 -7.47 -11.21 -9.45
C GLY A 143 -7.50 -12.75 -9.40
N LYS A 144 -7.01 -13.45 -10.43
CA LYS A 144 -6.83 -14.92 -10.38
C LYS A 144 -5.51 -15.28 -9.70
N ALA A 145 -4.43 -14.58 -10.05
CA ALA A 145 -3.13 -14.75 -9.43
C ALA A 145 -3.17 -14.43 -7.92
N SER A 146 -3.97 -13.43 -7.51
CA SER A 146 -4.10 -13.04 -6.11
C SER A 146 -4.63 -14.14 -5.21
N TYR A 147 -5.41 -15.12 -5.71
CA TYR A 147 -5.82 -16.27 -4.88
C TYR A 147 -4.61 -17.05 -4.38
N PHE A 148 -3.62 -17.29 -5.24
CA PHE A 148 -2.38 -17.94 -4.83
C PHE A 148 -1.51 -16.98 -4.01
N LEU A 149 -1.24 -15.79 -4.53
CA LEU A 149 -0.31 -14.82 -3.90
C LEU A 149 -0.76 -14.35 -2.52
N ALA A 150 -2.06 -14.30 -2.25
CA ALA A 150 -2.58 -13.92 -0.93
C ALA A 150 -2.68 -15.10 0.05
N LEU A 151 -2.98 -16.31 -0.43
CA LEU A 151 -3.17 -17.48 0.44
C LEU A 151 -1.86 -18.22 0.75
N PHE A 152 -0.96 -18.30 -0.22
CA PHE A 152 0.30 -19.04 -0.08
C PHE A 152 1.18 -18.54 1.09
N PRO A 153 1.33 -17.22 1.33
CA PRO A 153 2.06 -16.74 2.50
C PRO A 153 1.47 -17.24 3.82
N TYR A 154 0.15 -17.38 3.96
CA TYR A 154 -0.44 -17.94 5.19
C TYR A 154 -0.06 -19.41 5.38
N VAL A 155 0.00 -20.20 4.31
CA VAL A 155 0.45 -21.59 4.37
C VAL A 155 1.91 -21.64 4.85
N VAL A 156 2.78 -20.81 4.28
CA VAL A 156 4.19 -20.71 4.68
C VAL A 156 4.30 -20.25 6.14
N MET A 157 3.56 -19.21 6.54
CA MET A 157 3.58 -18.71 7.92
C MET A 157 3.10 -19.75 8.94
N ILE A 158 2.12 -20.59 8.60
CA ILE A 158 1.66 -21.68 9.46
C ILE A 158 2.76 -22.75 9.59
N ILE A 159 3.40 -23.13 8.48
CA ILE A 159 4.51 -24.09 8.51
C ILE A 159 5.66 -23.55 9.36
N LEU A 160 6.06 -22.29 9.13
CA LEU A 160 7.11 -21.64 9.92
C LEU A 160 6.72 -21.53 11.40
N LEU A 161 5.47 -21.20 11.72
CA LEU A 161 4.99 -21.16 13.10
C LEU A 161 5.15 -22.53 13.78
N ILE A 162 4.67 -23.60 13.14
CA ILE A 162 4.80 -24.97 13.66
C ILE A 162 6.28 -25.31 13.85
N SER A 163 7.13 -25.04 12.86
CA SER A 163 8.57 -25.27 12.96
C SER A 163 9.19 -24.49 14.12
N THR A 164 8.91 -23.19 14.25
CA THR A 164 9.50 -22.34 15.30
C THR A 164 9.12 -22.79 16.71
N VAL A 165 7.88 -23.22 16.94
CA VAL A 165 7.44 -23.67 18.28
C VAL A 165 8.08 -25.01 18.68
N ILE A 166 8.49 -25.84 17.70
CA ILE A 166 9.16 -27.12 17.94
C ILE A 166 10.65 -26.92 18.31
N LEU A 167 11.27 -25.78 17.97
CA LEU A 167 12.68 -25.54 18.26
C LEU A 167 12.95 -25.46 19.78
N PRO A 168 14.07 -26.04 20.26
CA PRO A 168 14.47 -25.90 21.67
C PRO A 168 14.75 -24.42 21.99
N GLY A 169 14.24 -23.94 23.12
CA GLY A 169 14.38 -22.52 23.52
C GLY A 169 13.35 -21.57 22.89
N ALA A 170 12.41 -22.06 22.07
CA ALA A 170 11.36 -21.21 21.49
C ALA A 170 10.47 -20.52 22.54
N GLY A 171 10.27 -21.18 23.69
CA GLY A 171 9.49 -20.63 24.81
C GLY A 171 10.02 -19.29 25.33
N ASP A 172 11.35 -19.14 25.43
CA ASP A 172 11.97 -17.91 25.94
C ASP A 172 11.82 -16.75 24.96
N GLY A 173 11.94 -17.03 23.65
CA GLY A 173 11.70 -16.04 22.60
C GLY A 173 10.24 -15.57 22.54
N ILE A 174 9.29 -16.49 22.70
CA ILE A 174 7.85 -16.17 22.76
C ILE A 174 7.54 -15.35 24.03
N LEU A 175 8.12 -15.73 25.18
CA LEU A 175 7.94 -15.01 26.43
C LEU A 175 8.46 -13.58 26.30
N PHE A 176 9.66 -13.39 25.78
CA PHE A 176 10.24 -12.07 25.52
C PHE A 176 9.36 -11.20 24.61
N PHE A 177 8.77 -11.78 23.57
CA PHE A 177 7.88 -11.06 22.65
C PHE A 177 6.55 -10.63 23.31
N ILE A 178 5.97 -11.47 24.18
CA ILE A 178 4.65 -11.24 24.79
C ILE A 178 4.73 -10.45 26.09
N THR A 179 5.87 -10.46 26.80
CA THR A 179 6.02 -9.76 28.09
C THR A 179 5.72 -8.26 27.95
N PRO A 180 4.63 -7.74 28.53
CA PRO A 180 4.21 -6.37 28.30
C PRO A 180 5.03 -5.39 29.12
N GLN A 181 5.58 -4.37 28.45
CA GLN A 181 6.26 -3.25 29.10
C GLN A 181 5.34 -2.02 29.20
N TRP A 182 4.45 -2.01 30.19
CA TRP A 182 3.39 -0.98 30.32
C TRP A 182 3.93 0.46 30.40
N HIS A 183 5.12 0.67 30.96
CA HIS A 183 5.75 1.99 31.04
C HIS A 183 6.02 2.62 29.67
N LYS A 184 6.21 1.79 28.62
CA LYS A 184 6.42 2.24 27.24
C LYS A 184 5.18 2.88 26.62
N LEU A 185 3.97 2.61 27.13
CA LEU A 185 2.74 3.23 26.61
C LEU A 185 2.64 4.73 26.90
N ILE A 186 3.45 5.25 27.83
CA ILE A 186 3.53 6.68 28.15
C ILE A 186 4.39 7.41 27.10
N GLU A 187 5.32 6.71 26.44
CA GLU A 187 6.19 7.29 25.43
C GLU A 187 5.41 7.58 24.13
N LEU A 188 5.41 8.85 23.71
CA LEU A 188 4.77 9.30 22.46
C LEU A 188 5.30 8.58 21.22
N ASN A 189 6.57 8.17 21.23
CA ASN A 189 7.23 7.47 20.13
C ASN A 189 6.54 6.13 19.81
N VAL A 190 6.02 5.43 20.82
CA VAL A 190 5.30 4.16 20.65
C VAL A 190 3.99 4.37 19.89
N TRP A 191 3.26 5.44 20.22
CA TRP A 191 2.03 5.79 19.52
C TRP A 191 2.28 6.28 18.09
N TYR A 192 3.34 7.08 17.89
CA TYR A 192 3.76 7.48 16.55
C TYR A 192 4.08 6.26 15.68
N ALA A 193 4.93 5.35 16.18
CA ALA A 193 5.30 4.12 15.47
C ALA A 193 4.08 3.23 15.18
N ALA A 194 3.13 3.11 16.13
CA ALA A 194 1.90 2.36 15.91
C ALA A 194 1.03 2.96 14.81
N VAL A 195 0.86 4.28 14.79
CA VAL A 195 0.02 4.95 13.77
C VAL A 195 0.67 4.91 12.40
N THR A 196 1.97 5.18 12.28
CA THR A 196 2.69 5.08 11.00
C THR A 196 2.66 3.64 10.47
N GLN A 197 2.85 2.64 11.35
CA GLN A 197 2.76 1.23 10.97
C GLN A 197 1.37 0.87 10.42
N VAL A 198 0.28 1.30 11.07
CA VAL A 198 -1.09 1.07 10.57
C VAL A 198 -1.33 1.80 9.25
N PHE A 199 -0.84 3.03 9.12
CA PHE A 199 -0.99 3.84 7.91
C PHE A 199 -0.30 3.19 6.69
N PHE A 200 0.98 2.82 6.82
CA PHE A 200 1.75 2.20 5.73
C PHE A 200 1.31 0.76 5.45
N SER A 201 0.99 -0.03 6.48
CA SER A 201 0.53 -1.42 6.29
C SER A 201 -0.80 -1.53 5.53
N LEU A 202 -1.72 -0.59 5.74
CA LEU A 202 -2.98 -0.54 5.00
C LEU A 202 -2.85 0.11 3.62
N SER A 203 -1.68 0.68 3.29
CA SER A 203 -1.41 1.39 2.03
C SER A 203 -2.47 2.46 1.70
N VAL A 204 -3.02 3.11 2.73
CA VAL A 204 -4.04 4.14 2.55
C VAL A 204 -3.43 5.41 1.94
N CYS A 205 -4.23 6.17 1.21
CA CYS A 205 -3.83 7.44 0.58
C CYS A 205 -2.73 7.34 -0.49
N THR A 206 -2.49 6.13 -1.01
CA THR A 206 -1.54 5.89 -2.10
C THR A 206 -2.22 5.76 -3.46
N GLY A 207 -3.54 5.52 -3.50
CA GLY A 207 -4.34 5.41 -4.72
C GLY A 207 -4.73 4.02 -5.23
N PRO A 208 -3.99 2.90 -5.02
CA PRO A 208 -4.38 1.56 -5.42
C PRO A 208 -5.75 1.12 -4.90
N ILE A 209 -6.13 1.50 -3.67
CA ILE A 209 -7.44 1.14 -3.10
C ILE A 209 -8.58 1.75 -3.91
N ILE A 210 -8.44 3.03 -4.30
CA ILE A 210 -9.38 3.73 -5.18
C ILE A 210 -9.46 3.01 -6.53
N MET A 211 -8.31 2.65 -7.09
CA MET A 211 -8.22 1.95 -8.38
C MET A 211 -8.91 0.58 -8.34
N PHE A 212 -8.60 -0.27 -7.35
CA PHE A 212 -9.23 -1.60 -7.24
C PHE A 212 -10.72 -1.49 -6.98
N SER A 213 -11.15 -0.56 -6.13
CA SER A 213 -12.56 -0.37 -5.81
C SER A 213 -13.36 0.19 -6.97
N SER A 214 -12.72 0.86 -7.95
CA SER A 214 -13.37 1.35 -9.17
C SER A 214 -13.94 0.25 -10.07
N TYR A 215 -13.49 -1.00 -9.89
CA TYR A 215 -13.99 -2.17 -10.60
C TYR A 215 -15.14 -2.89 -9.87
N ASN A 216 -15.48 -2.48 -8.64
CA ASN A 216 -16.60 -3.05 -7.90
C ASN A 216 -17.94 -2.63 -8.53
N GLY A 217 -18.96 -3.49 -8.44
CA GLY A 217 -20.31 -3.12 -8.89
C GLY A 217 -20.87 -1.96 -8.07
N PHE A 218 -21.56 -1.00 -8.68
CA PHE A 218 -21.98 0.25 -8.00
C PHE A 218 -22.80 0.03 -6.71
N ARG A 219 -23.74 -0.93 -6.72
CA ARG A 219 -24.55 -1.29 -5.53
C ARG A 219 -23.96 -2.45 -4.72
N GLN A 220 -22.79 -2.95 -5.10
CA GLN A 220 -22.15 -4.02 -4.37
C GLN A 220 -21.65 -3.47 -3.03
N ASN A 221 -22.06 -4.08 -1.94
CA ASN A 221 -21.54 -3.66 -0.64
C ASN A 221 -20.04 -3.99 -0.56
N VAL A 222 -19.21 -2.96 -0.40
CA VAL A 222 -17.76 -3.09 -0.10
C VAL A 222 -17.52 -3.85 1.20
N TYR A 223 -18.53 -3.88 2.07
CA TYR A 223 -18.47 -4.36 3.44
C TYR A 223 -18.78 -5.85 3.65
N SER A 224 -18.45 -6.72 2.70
CA SER A 224 -18.77 -8.16 2.82
C SER A 224 -18.17 -8.87 4.04
N GLY A 225 -17.20 -8.27 4.74
CA GLY A 225 -16.57 -8.81 5.95
C GLY A 225 -17.02 -8.21 7.30
N GLN A 226 -17.75 -7.08 7.35
CA GLN A 226 -17.97 -6.30 8.59
C GLN A 226 -19.46 -6.07 8.92
N TRP A 227 -20.33 -6.96 8.46
CA TRP A 227 -21.79 -6.85 8.56
C TRP A 227 -22.36 -6.71 9.96
N ARG A 228 -21.73 -7.34 10.96
CA ARG A 228 -22.23 -7.34 12.34
C ARG A 228 -22.18 -5.93 12.93
N ALA A 229 -21.02 -5.28 12.82
CA ALA A 229 -20.82 -3.90 13.27
C ALA A 229 -21.70 -2.89 12.50
N MET A 230 -21.92 -3.13 11.20
CA MET A 230 -22.69 -2.22 10.35
C MET A 230 -24.21 -2.29 10.55
N LEU A 231 -24.75 -3.47 10.87
CA LEU A 231 -26.17 -3.65 11.20
C LEU A 231 -26.51 -3.25 12.64
N GLY A 232 -25.54 -2.72 13.40
CA GLY A 232 -25.70 -2.48 14.83
C GLY A 232 -25.86 -3.77 15.64
N VAL A 233 -25.45 -4.91 15.08
CA VAL A 233 -25.60 -6.24 15.69
C VAL A 233 -24.36 -6.52 16.54
N SER A 234 -24.55 -6.45 17.85
CA SER A 234 -23.55 -6.80 18.86
C SER A 234 -23.29 -8.31 18.86
N LEU A 235 -22.14 -8.75 19.38
CA LEU A 235 -21.91 -10.17 19.68
C LEU A 235 -22.96 -10.71 20.68
N SER A 236 -23.57 -9.85 21.50
CA SER A 236 -24.65 -10.21 22.44
C SER A 236 -25.94 -10.63 21.76
N ASP A 237 -26.20 -10.16 20.53
CA ASP A 237 -27.48 -10.40 19.86
C ASP A 237 -27.60 -11.84 19.32
N ARG A 238 -26.53 -12.65 19.43
CA ARG A 238 -26.44 -14.08 19.03
C ARG A 238 -27.02 -14.41 17.65
N ILE A 239 -27.07 -13.42 16.76
CA ILE A 239 -27.60 -13.61 15.41
C ILE A 239 -26.59 -14.46 14.60
N ARG A 240 -27.08 -15.58 14.07
CA ARG A 240 -26.28 -16.49 13.23
C ARG A 240 -25.94 -15.82 11.92
N ASN A 241 -24.73 -16.07 11.42
CA ASN A 241 -24.26 -15.53 10.14
C ASN A 241 -25.18 -15.92 8.97
N VAL A 242 -25.95 -17.01 9.07
CA VAL A 242 -26.93 -17.45 8.06
C VAL A 242 -28.11 -16.48 7.93
N GLU A 243 -28.58 -15.90 9.04
CA GLU A 243 -29.69 -14.95 9.05
C GLU A 243 -29.27 -13.59 8.48
N ILE A 244 -28.05 -13.14 8.84
CA ILE A 244 -27.43 -11.95 8.23
C ILE A 244 -27.29 -12.14 6.71
N ARG A 245 -26.92 -13.34 6.25
CA ARG A 245 -26.80 -13.70 4.82
C ARG A 245 -28.14 -13.70 4.09
N ARG A 246 -29.22 -14.15 4.74
CA ARG A 246 -30.58 -14.13 4.17
C ARG A 246 -31.05 -12.70 3.93
N ARG A 247 -30.71 -11.79 4.84
CA ARG A 247 -31.03 -10.35 4.76
C ARG A 247 -30.21 -9.62 3.68
N THR A 248 -28.97 -10.02 3.43
CA THR A 248 -28.09 -9.35 2.45
C THR A 248 -28.13 -9.94 1.04
N ARG A 249 -28.72 -11.12 0.82
CA ARG A 249 -28.83 -11.82 -0.50
C ARG A 249 -27.51 -11.96 -1.28
N ILE A 250 -26.37 -12.13 -0.60
CA ILE A 250 -25.06 -12.32 -1.25
C ILE A 250 -24.65 -13.81 -1.20
N THR A 251 -24.17 -14.36 -2.32
CA THR A 251 -23.66 -15.74 -2.42
C THR A 251 -22.17 -15.81 -2.05
N ASP A 252 -21.77 -16.88 -1.37
CA ASP A 252 -20.41 -17.04 -0.82
C ASP A 252 -19.37 -17.34 -1.92
N ILE A 253 -18.35 -16.48 -2.01
CA ILE A 253 -17.23 -16.65 -2.95
C ILE A 253 -16.46 -17.93 -2.63
N ALA A 254 -16.34 -18.32 -1.36
CA ALA A 254 -15.63 -19.54 -0.96
C ALA A 254 -16.34 -20.81 -1.46
N GLN A 255 -17.68 -20.85 -1.39
CA GLN A 255 -18.46 -21.96 -1.96
C GLN A 255 -18.36 -22.01 -3.49
N ARG A 256 -18.32 -20.85 -4.14
CA ARG A 256 -18.16 -20.77 -5.60
C ARG A 256 -16.77 -21.17 -6.07
N VAL A 257 -15.73 -20.80 -5.32
CA VAL A 257 -14.33 -21.21 -5.56
C VAL A 257 -14.18 -22.72 -5.35
N ALA A 258 -14.74 -23.29 -4.27
CA ALA A 258 -14.72 -24.74 -4.05
C ALA A 258 -15.40 -25.52 -5.20
N LYS A 259 -16.54 -25.02 -5.70
CA LYS A 259 -17.25 -25.63 -6.84
C LYS A 259 -16.44 -25.56 -8.14
N LEU A 260 -15.74 -24.46 -8.39
CA LEU A 260 -14.87 -24.29 -9.56
C LEU A 260 -13.61 -25.16 -9.47
N MET A 261 -13.04 -25.35 -8.27
CA MET A 261 -11.91 -26.26 -8.06
C MET A 261 -12.30 -27.71 -8.34
N TRP A 262 -13.46 -28.17 -7.89
CA TRP A 262 -13.97 -29.52 -8.19
C TRP A 262 -14.27 -29.73 -9.69
N GLN A 263 -14.77 -28.71 -10.38
CA GLN A 263 -14.99 -28.76 -11.82
C GLN A 263 -13.67 -28.81 -12.61
N TRP A 264 -12.65 -28.07 -12.18
CA TRP A 264 -11.31 -28.08 -12.78
C TRP A 264 -10.59 -29.41 -12.51
N ALA A 265 -10.66 -29.94 -11.29
CA ALA A 265 -10.13 -31.26 -10.95
C ALA A 265 -10.78 -32.37 -11.80
N GLY A 266 -12.11 -32.34 -11.97
CA GLY A 266 -12.81 -33.23 -12.88
C GLY A 266 -12.45 -33.04 -14.36
N HIS A 267 -11.97 -31.87 -14.77
CA HIS A 267 -11.46 -31.64 -16.12
C HIS A 267 -10.05 -32.23 -16.32
N ILE A 268 -9.19 -32.15 -15.30
CA ILE A 268 -7.85 -32.76 -15.32
C ILE A 268 -7.93 -34.29 -15.34
N VAL A 269 -8.83 -34.89 -14.56
CA VAL A 269 -9.04 -36.35 -14.53
C VAL A 269 -9.53 -36.91 -15.87
N ARG A 270 -10.13 -36.07 -16.73
CA ARG A 270 -10.63 -36.46 -18.06
C ARG A 270 -9.65 -36.19 -19.21
N ARG A 271 -8.46 -35.64 -18.93
CA ARG A 271 -7.42 -35.41 -19.94
C ARG A 271 -6.71 -36.74 -20.25
N LYS A 272 -6.76 -37.20 -21.49
CA LYS A 272 -6.11 -38.44 -21.98
C LYS A 272 -4.93 -38.13 -22.92
N ASP A 273 -4.26 -37.01 -22.69
CA ASP A 273 -3.27 -36.48 -23.62
C ASP A 273 -1.89 -36.99 -23.17
N GLY A 274 -1.47 -38.13 -23.71
CA GLY A 274 -0.19 -38.79 -23.46
C GLY A 274 1.01 -38.04 -24.03
N ARG A 275 1.30 -36.82 -23.53
CA ARG A 275 2.52 -36.08 -23.85
C ARG A 275 3.31 -35.77 -22.59
N ARG A 276 4.16 -36.72 -22.21
CA ARG A 276 5.47 -36.44 -21.61
C ARG A 276 6.47 -37.29 -22.38
N ASP A 277 7.43 -36.65 -23.03
CA ASP A 277 8.67 -37.30 -23.43
C ASP A 277 9.89 -36.47 -22.98
N PRO A 278 10.89 -37.12 -22.34
CA PRO A 278 12.13 -36.53 -21.85
C PRO A 278 13.15 -36.46 -23.00
N LYS A 279 13.32 -35.28 -23.61
CA LYS A 279 14.35 -35.02 -24.64
C LYS A 279 14.96 -33.62 -24.55
N VAL A 280 15.12 -33.12 -23.33
CA VAL A 280 15.82 -31.86 -23.02
C VAL A 280 17.02 -32.09 -22.07
N LEU A 281 17.32 -33.36 -21.75
CA LEU A 281 18.36 -33.75 -20.79
C LEU A 281 19.59 -34.43 -21.41
N GLU A 282 19.74 -34.40 -22.73
CA GLU A 282 20.94 -34.93 -23.39
C GLU A 282 21.59 -33.85 -24.27
N TRP A 283 22.59 -33.18 -23.70
CA TRP A 283 23.56 -32.38 -24.43
C TRP A 283 24.97 -32.71 -23.92
N GLN A 284 25.87 -33.08 -24.84
CA GLN A 284 27.28 -33.38 -24.55
C GLN A 284 28.22 -32.35 -25.18
N PRO A 285 29.41 -32.12 -24.57
CA PRO A 285 30.17 -30.89 -24.73
C PRO A 285 31.23 -30.95 -25.84
N ARG A 286 31.52 -29.80 -26.46
CA ARG A 286 32.65 -29.64 -27.38
C ARG A 286 33.96 -29.42 -26.61
N THR A 287 34.95 -30.21 -27.01
CA THR A 287 36.35 -30.26 -26.61
C THR A 287 37.15 -29.05 -27.12
N GLY A 288 37.94 -28.42 -26.25
CA GLY A 288 38.92 -27.38 -26.62
C GLY A 288 39.67 -26.80 -25.41
N LYS A 289 41.02 -26.73 -25.48
CA LYS A 289 41.92 -26.39 -24.37
C LYS A 289 41.98 -24.89 -24.03
N ARG A 290 42.23 -24.63 -22.75
CA ARG A 290 42.46 -23.32 -22.10
C ARG A 290 43.88 -22.81 -22.39
N SER A 291 44.06 -21.50 -22.57
CA SER A 291 45.35 -20.82 -22.36
C SER A 291 45.34 -20.07 -21.03
N VAL A 292 46.53 -19.91 -20.43
CA VAL A 292 46.78 -19.35 -19.10
C VAL A 292 47.56 -18.02 -19.22
N GLY A 293 47.25 -17.05 -18.37
CA GLY A 293 48.03 -15.85 -18.08
C GLY A 293 47.50 -15.09 -16.84
N ARG A 294 48.37 -14.48 -16.03
CA ARG A 294 48.13 -13.84 -14.70
C ARG A 294 48.64 -12.36 -14.70
N PRO A 295 48.03 -11.41 -13.96
CA PRO A 295 46.89 -10.60 -14.36
C PRO A 295 47.28 -9.11 -14.65
N PRO A 296 46.46 -8.34 -15.37
CA PRO A 296 46.45 -6.89 -15.18
C PRO A 296 45.31 -6.53 -14.22
N THR A 297 45.56 -5.60 -13.30
CA THR A 297 44.53 -4.98 -12.45
C THR A 297 43.22 -4.77 -13.21
N ARG A 298 42.12 -5.24 -12.65
CA ARG A 298 40.86 -5.35 -13.37
C ARG A 298 40.14 -4.02 -13.23
N TRP A 299 39.63 -3.45 -14.32
CA TRP A 299 38.76 -2.26 -14.29
C TRP A 299 37.52 -2.42 -13.37
N THR A 300 37.23 -3.63 -12.91
CA THR A 300 36.21 -3.93 -11.90
C THR A 300 36.58 -3.47 -10.49
N ASP A 301 37.87 -3.23 -10.22
CA ASP A 301 38.36 -2.75 -8.94
C ASP A 301 38.00 -1.26 -8.72
N ASP A 302 37.55 -0.57 -9.79
CA ASP A 302 36.99 0.79 -9.75
C ASP A 302 35.44 0.83 -9.69
N ILE A 303 34.75 -0.33 -9.63
CA ILE A 303 33.29 -0.37 -9.69
C ILE A 303 32.71 -0.54 -8.28
N LYS A 304 32.57 0.58 -7.57
CA LYS A 304 31.81 0.67 -6.31
C LYS A 304 30.31 0.61 -6.58
N ARG A 305 29.53 -0.19 -5.82
CA ARG A 305 28.12 -0.54 -6.13
C ARG A 305 27.12 0.04 -5.13
N GLY A 306 26.43 1.13 -5.46
CA GLY A 306 25.69 1.94 -4.48
C GLY A 306 24.18 1.74 -4.38
N GLY A 307 23.61 0.63 -4.89
CA GLY A 307 22.15 0.49 -5.05
C GLY A 307 21.32 0.62 -3.75
N GLN A 308 21.82 0.11 -2.63
CA GLN A 308 21.12 0.14 -1.35
C GLN A 308 20.98 1.57 -0.78
N TYR A 309 22.00 2.41 -1.00
CA TYR A 309 21.97 3.83 -0.61
C TYR A 309 20.86 4.60 -1.35
N VAL A 310 20.71 4.34 -2.65
CA VAL A 310 19.64 4.96 -3.46
C VAL A 310 18.27 4.48 -3.01
N LEU A 311 18.13 3.19 -2.68
CA LEU A 311 16.88 2.63 -2.19
C LEU A 311 16.40 3.36 -0.92
N GLU A 312 17.29 3.54 0.05
CA GLU A 312 16.96 4.19 1.32
C GLU A 312 16.59 5.67 1.15
N ILE A 313 17.31 6.41 0.28
CA ILE A 313 16.94 7.79 -0.08
C ILE A 313 15.53 7.83 -0.70
N VAL A 314 15.25 6.93 -1.65
CA VAL A 314 13.95 6.90 -2.34
C VAL A 314 12.82 6.53 -1.38
N ASP A 315 13.04 5.57 -0.48
CA ASP A 315 12.06 5.13 0.52
C ASP A 315 11.78 6.21 1.57
N TYR A 316 12.82 6.85 2.10
CA TYR A 316 12.69 7.89 3.12
C TYR A 316 11.96 9.12 2.55
N TYR A 317 12.50 9.76 1.51
CA TYR A 317 11.95 11.01 0.98
C TYR A 317 10.67 10.80 0.14
N GLY A 318 10.61 9.71 -0.64
CA GLY A 318 9.53 9.46 -1.61
C GLY A 318 8.45 8.52 -1.09
N GLY A 319 8.82 7.48 -0.35
CA GLY A 319 7.91 6.48 0.21
C GLY A 319 7.23 6.93 1.50
N THR A 320 7.93 7.66 2.36
CA THR A 320 7.39 8.03 3.69
C THR A 320 6.80 9.44 3.69
N PHE A 321 7.61 10.49 3.51
CA PHE A 321 7.16 11.88 3.68
C PHE A 321 6.14 12.34 2.64
N LEU A 322 6.38 12.03 1.36
CA LEU A 322 5.49 12.42 0.28
C LEU A 322 4.09 11.80 0.44
N ILE A 323 4.00 10.55 0.89
CA ILE A 323 2.72 9.86 1.10
C ILE A 323 1.97 10.44 2.29
N LEU A 324 2.66 10.73 3.40
CA LEU A 324 2.05 11.38 4.56
C LEU A 324 1.46 12.74 4.17
N PHE A 325 2.20 13.55 3.40
CA PHE A 325 1.70 14.81 2.86
C PHE A 325 0.45 14.61 1.97
N CYS A 326 0.51 13.66 1.03
CA CYS A 326 -0.62 13.35 0.14
C CYS A 326 -1.85 12.89 0.94
N GLY A 327 -1.67 12.09 1.99
CA GLY A 327 -2.75 11.62 2.84
C GLY A 327 -3.46 12.76 3.56
N ILE A 328 -2.73 13.70 4.15
CA ILE A 328 -3.35 14.86 4.80
C ILE A 328 -4.09 15.73 3.80
N ALA A 329 -3.45 16.03 2.66
CA ALA A 329 -4.07 16.81 1.60
C ALA A 329 -5.36 16.14 1.10
N GLU A 330 -5.37 14.81 0.95
CA GLU A 330 -6.54 14.05 0.55
C GLU A 330 -7.67 14.18 1.57
N ILE A 331 -7.37 14.01 2.85
CA ILE A 331 -8.33 14.04 3.95
C ILE A 331 -8.99 15.41 4.05
N LEU A 332 -8.19 16.48 4.02
CA LEU A 332 -8.69 17.85 4.03
C LEU A 332 -9.57 18.14 2.82
N ALA A 333 -9.15 17.68 1.63
CA ALA A 333 -9.91 17.87 0.41
C ALA A 333 -11.25 17.11 0.41
N VAL A 334 -11.26 15.89 0.92
CA VAL A 334 -12.46 15.05 0.91
C VAL A 334 -13.44 15.50 1.99
N PHE A 335 -13.01 15.69 3.24
CA PHE A 335 -13.96 15.98 4.32
C PHE A 335 -14.31 17.45 4.50
N TRP A 336 -13.37 18.37 4.26
CA TRP A 336 -13.59 19.80 4.53
C TRP A 336 -13.85 20.61 3.26
N ILE A 337 -13.27 20.24 2.11
CA ILE A 337 -13.55 20.90 0.83
C ILE A 337 -14.82 20.32 0.17
N TYR A 338 -14.85 18.99 -0.07
CA TYR A 338 -16.04 18.36 -0.66
C TYR A 338 -17.20 18.24 0.34
N GLY A 339 -16.88 18.02 1.61
CA GLY A 339 -17.83 18.06 2.72
C GLY A 339 -18.28 16.67 3.18
N LEU A 340 -18.10 16.39 4.48
CA LEU A 340 -18.48 15.12 5.11
C LEU A 340 -19.94 14.72 4.82
N GLU A 341 -20.87 15.68 4.89
CA GLU A 341 -22.31 15.43 4.70
C GLU A 341 -22.64 15.05 3.24
N ASN A 342 -21.87 15.53 2.26
CA ASN A 342 -22.04 15.16 0.86
C ASN A 342 -21.57 13.72 0.62
N ILE A 343 -20.44 13.32 1.21
CA ILE A 343 -19.94 11.93 1.13
C ILE A 343 -20.91 10.96 1.78
N CYS A 344 -21.43 11.30 2.96
CA CYS A 344 -22.42 10.46 3.63
C CYS A 344 -23.66 10.25 2.78
N THR A 345 -24.12 11.28 2.06
CA THR A 345 -25.23 11.19 1.11
C THR A 345 -24.89 10.35 -0.13
N ASP A 346 -23.67 10.47 -0.65
CA ASP A 346 -23.21 9.63 -1.76
C ASP A 346 -23.17 8.15 -1.37
N ILE A 347 -22.71 7.84 -0.15
CA ILE A 347 -22.72 6.50 0.44
C ILE A 347 -24.16 5.99 0.59
N GLU A 348 -25.06 6.82 1.11
CA GLU A 348 -26.46 6.46 1.29
C GLU A 348 -27.14 6.17 -0.05
N PHE A 349 -26.86 6.96 -1.08
CA PHE A 349 -27.37 6.71 -2.43
C PHE A 349 -26.82 5.40 -3.03
N MET A 350 -25.51 5.17 -2.86
CA MET A 350 -24.82 4.01 -3.44
C MET A 350 -25.25 2.69 -2.78
N LEU A 351 -25.27 2.65 -1.45
CA LEU A 351 -25.42 1.42 -0.67
C LEU A 351 -26.78 1.31 0.05
N GLY A 352 -27.59 2.37 0.09
CA GLY A 352 -28.89 2.38 0.77
C GLY A 352 -28.80 2.35 2.30
N ILE A 353 -27.61 2.55 2.86
CA ILE A 353 -27.32 2.49 4.29
C ILE A 353 -26.93 3.86 4.83
N THR A 354 -27.28 4.15 6.07
CA THR A 354 -26.84 5.38 6.73
C THR A 354 -25.60 5.18 7.55
N THR A 355 -24.66 6.10 7.37
CA THR A 355 -23.41 6.14 8.12
C THR A 355 -23.70 6.48 9.59
N SER A 356 -23.20 5.65 10.50
CA SER A 356 -23.33 5.86 11.95
C SER A 356 -22.55 7.10 12.41
N ILE A 357 -22.88 7.58 13.61
CA ILE A 357 -22.23 8.72 14.25
C ILE A 357 -20.72 8.47 14.43
N TYR A 358 -20.34 7.23 14.76
CA TYR A 358 -18.94 6.82 14.89
C TYR A 358 -18.13 7.18 13.64
N TRP A 359 -18.57 6.76 12.45
CA TRP A 359 -17.85 7.02 11.20
C TRP A 359 -17.74 8.52 10.90
N ARG A 360 -18.80 9.29 11.20
CA ARG A 360 -18.83 10.73 11.00
C ARG A 360 -17.81 11.46 11.89
N PHE A 361 -17.68 11.06 13.15
CA PHE A 361 -16.65 11.60 14.04
C PHE A 361 -15.24 11.15 13.65
N CYS A 362 -15.07 9.87 13.30
CA CYS A 362 -13.79 9.35 12.83
C CYS A 362 -13.27 10.11 11.61
N TRP A 363 -14.14 10.35 10.64
CA TRP A 363 -13.79 11.05 9.41
C TRP A 363 -13.68 12.56 9.54
N GLY A 364 -14.60 13.18 10.26
CA GLY A 364 -14.66 14.65 10.36
C GLY A 364 -13.60 15.25 11.28
N ILE A 365 -13.18 14.53 12.34
CA ILE A 365 -12.34 15.08 13.41
C ILE A 365 -11.16 14.17 13.74
N ILE A 366 -11.41 12.91 14.13
CA ILE A 366 -10.37 12.07 14.73
C ILE A 366 -9.23 11.78 13.74
N THR A 367 -9.57 11.35 12.53
CA THR A 367 -8.52 10.99 11.56
C THR A 367 -7.75 12.21 11.05
N PRO A 368 -8.39 13.34 10.67
CA PRO A 368 -7.65 14.56 10.36
C PRO A 368 -6.72 15.00 11.49
N ALA A 369 -7.19 15.00 12.75
CA ALA A 369 -6.38 15.37 13.90
C ALA A 369 -5.18 14.43 14.09
N MET A 370 -5.41 13.11 14.03
CA MET A 370 -4.35 12.11 14.14
C MET A 370 -3.30 12.26 13.03
N MET A 371 -3.72 12.49 11.78
CA MET A 371 -2.79 12.66 10.66
C MET A 371 -1.98 13.96 10.75
N VAL A 372 -2.59 15.05 11.25
CA VAL A 372 -1.86 16.30 11.51
C VAL A 372 -0.83 16.10 12.61
N VAL A 373 -1.16 15.38 13.69
CA VAL A 373 -0.20 15.08 14.79
C VAL A 373 0.97 14.24 14.27
N VAL A 374 0.70 13.17 13.51
CA VAL A 374 1.74 12.33 12.91
C VAL A 374 2.64 13.14 11.99
N PHE A 375 2.07 14.04 11.20
CA PHE A 375 2.85 14.89 10.29
C PHE A 375 3.68 15.93 11.01
N ILE A 376 3.13 16.61 12.01
CA ILE A 376 3.90 17.56 12.83
C ILE A 376 5.05 16.82 13.51
N TYR A 377 4.78 15.65 14.10
CA TYR A 377 5.84 14.84 14.69
C TYR A 377 6.89 14.41 13.65
N ALA A 378 6.47 14.01 12.45
CA ALA A 378 7.37 13.64 11.37
C ALA A 378 8.21 14.83 10.88
N LEU A 379 7.67 16.05 10.87
CA LEU A 379 8.41 17.28 10.56
C LEU A 379 9.39 17.68 11.68
N LEU A 380 9.01 17.48 12.94
CA LEU A 380 9.87 17.77 14.09
C LEU A 380 11.00 16.75 14.25
N SER A 381 10.72 15.49 13.92
CA SER A 381 11.70 14.39 13.94
C SER A 381 12.39 14.23 12.57
N PHE A 382 12.37 15.28 11.75
CA PHE A 382 12.98 15.29 10.43
C PHE A 382 14.49 15.49 10.59
N ASP A 383 15.19 14.43 10.94
CA ASP A 383 16.64 14.39 10.97
C ASP A 383 17.23 14.00 9.61
N ASN A 384 18.49 14.36 9.37
CA ASN A 384 19.18 13.92 8.18
C ASN A 384 19.24 12.39 8.14
N LEU A 385 18.87 11.79 7.01
CA LEU A 385 18.96 10.35 6.79
C LEU A 385 20.41 9.89 7.03
N LEU A 386 20.57 8.88 7.89
CA LEU A 386 21.84 8.20 8.14
C LEU A 386 21.72 6.74 7.70
N PHE A 387 22.62 6.28 6.84
CA PHE A 387 22.60 4.89 6.40
C PHE A 387 23.14 3.99 7.51
N GLY A 388 22.34 3.00 7.92
CA GLY A 388 22.71 2.06 8.98
C GLY A 388 23.08 2.72 10.31
N GLY A 389 22.60 3.95 10.56
CA GLY A 389 22.84 4.72 11.78
C GLY A 389 24.22 5.39 11.91
N HIS A 390 25.16 5.13 10.99
CA HIS A 390 26.55 5.59 11.12
C HIS A 390 27.07 6.35 9.90
N TYR A 391 26.56 6.08 8.70
CA TYR A 391 27.06 6.71 7.48
C TYR A 391 26.25 7.96 7.12
N VAL A 392 26.96 9.08 6.98
CA VAL A 392 26.41 10.37 6.55
C VAL A 392 26.48 10.46 5.03
N TYR A 393 25.36 10.78 4.39
CA TYR A 393 25.33 10.94 2.94
C TYR A 393 26.05 12.23 2.51
N PRO A 394 26.66 12.26 1.32
CA PRO A 394 27.17 13.50 0.75
C PRO A 394 26.00 14.44 0.45
N THR A 395 26.27 15.75 0.46
CA THR A 395 25.25 16.81 0.26
C THR A 395 24.41 16.58 -1.00
N ALA A 396 25.01 16.07 -2.08
CA ALA A 396 24.30 15.75 -3.32
C ALA A 396 23.16 14.72 -3.11
N GLY A 397 23.36 13.72 -2.24
CA GLY A 397 22.35 12.72 -1.91
C GLY A 397 21.15 13.34 -1.19
N TYR A 398 21.41 14.22 -0.22
CA TYR A 398 20.36 14.97 0.46
C TYR A 398 19.60 15.89 -0.51
N VAL A 399 20.31 16.66 -1.35
CA VAL A 399 19.69 17.54 -2.35
C VAL A 399 18.79 16.74 -3.31
N ALA A 400 19.23 15.56 -3.76
CA ALA A 400 18.41 14.69 -4.61
C ALA A 400 17.14 14.21 -3.89
N GLY A 401 17.27 13.80 -2.62
CA GLY A 401 16.13 13.40 -1.79
C GLY A 401 15.12 14.53 -1.58
N TYR A 402 15.58 15.72 -1.21
CA TYR A 402 14.72 16.90 -1.08
C TYR A 402 14.06 17.29 -2.41
N MET A 403 14.80 17.26 -3.52
CA MET A 403 14.24 17.54 -4.84
C MET A 403 13.09 16.60 -5.17
N MET A 404 13.27 15.30 -4.90
CA MET A 404 12.24 14.28 -5.12
C MET A 404 10.98 14.56 -4.28
N LEU A 405 11.15 14.91 -3.00
CA LEU A 405 10.05 15.29 -2.12
C LEU A 405 9.34 16.55 -2.61
N PHE A 406 10.07 17.62 -2.92
CA PHE A 406 9.51 18.89 -3.36
C PHE A 406 8.80 18.80 -4.70
N VAL A 407 9.30 17.99 -5.65
CA VAL A 407 8.59 17.71 -6.91
C VAL A 407 7.22 17.11 -6.63
N GLY A 408 7.14 16.13 -5.72
CA GLY A 408 5.88 15.52 -5.31
C GLY A 408 4.93 16.51 -4.63
N VAL A 409 5.43 17.30 -3.69
CA VAL A 409 4.63 18.30 -2.95
C VAL A 409 4.14 19.42 -3.88
N ALA A 410 4.99 19.88 -4.81
CA ALA A 410 4.69 20.99 -5.72
C ALA A 410 3.53 20.71 -6.69
N PHE A 411 3.20 19.45 -6.97
CA PHE A 411 2.03 19.10 -7.79
C PHE A 411 0.73 19.71 -7.24
N VAL A 412 0.56 19.79 -5.92
CA VAL A 412 -0.66 20.34 -5.31
C VAL A 412 -0.82 21.84 -5.62
N PRO A 413 0.11 22.74 -5.25
CA PRO A 413 -0.01 24.17 -5.55
C PRO A 413 0.03 24.48 -7.05
N ILE A 414 0.82 23.76 -7.85
CA ILE A 414 0.86 23.96 -9.31
C ILE A 414 -0.52 23.70 -9.92
N PHE A 415 -1.19 22.61 -9.55
CA PHE A 415 -2.52 22.31 -10.09
C PHE A 415 -3.60 23.27 -9.59
N ILE A 416 -3.48 23.77 -8.36
CA ILE A 416 -4.36 24.85 -7.86
C ILE A 416 -4.21 26.09 -8.74
N GLY A 417 -2.97 26.55 -8.97
CA GLY A 417 -2.68 27.70 -9.82
C GLY A 417 -3.14 27.52 -11.27
N LEU A 418 -2.86 26.37 -11.89
CA LEU A 418 -3.30 26.05 -13.26
C LEU A 418 -4.83 26.02 -13.38
N THR A 419 -5.53 25.50 -12.37
CA THR A 419 -7.00 25.41 -12.38
C THR A 419 -7.64 26.79 -12.14
N MET A 420 -7.00 27.65 -11.34
CA MET A 420 -7.39 29.05 -11.18
C MET A 420 -7.19 29.84 -12.47
N TYR A 421 -6.06 29.67 -13.15
CA TYR A 421 -5.79 30.31 -14.43
C TYR A 421 -6.84 29.95 -15.49
N LYS A 422 -7.19 28.65 -15.61
CA LYS A 422 -8.17 28.17 -16.60
C LYS A 422 -9.61 28.62 -16.34
N ASN A 423 -9.99 28.90 -15.09
CA ASN A 423 -11.37 29.21 -14.70
C ASN A 423 -11.58 30.66 -14.31
N ARG A 424 -10.66 31.56 -14.67
CA ARG A 424 -10.67 32.98 -14.30
C ARG A 424 -11.99 33.65 -14.72
N SER A 425 -12.84 33.99 -13.76
CA SER A 425 -13.80 35.08 -13.89
C SER A 425 -13.14 36.34 -13.32
N GLY A 426 -13.52 37.54 -13.78
CA GLY A 426 -12.86 38.80 -13.38
C GLY A 426 -12.62 38.97 -11.87
N ASN A 427 -13.46 38.36 -11.02
CA ASN A 427 -13.32 38.34 -9.57
C ASN A 427 -12.51 37.13 -9.06
N PHE A 428 -11.41 37.42 -8.34
CA PHE A 428 -10.54 36.40 -7.74
C PHE A 428 -11.28 35.47 -6.76
N LEU A 429 -12.12 36.04 -5.88
CA LEU A 429 -12.83 35.27 -4.85
C LEU A 429 -13.85 34.30 -5.46
N GLU A 430 -14.53 34.70 -6.53
CA GLU A 430 -15.48 33.83 -7.25
C GLU A 430 -14.74 32.73 -8.00
N THR A 431 -13.63 33.07 -8.65
CA THR A 431 -12.76 32.09 -9.30
C THR A 431 -12.27 31.06 -8.28
N PHE A 432 -11.78 31.50 -7.12
CA PHE A 432 -11.32 30.62 -6.05
C PHE A 432 -12.43 29.68 -5.59
N LYS A 433 -13.61 30.22 -5.24
CA LYS A 433 -14.78 29.40 -4.84
C LYS A 433 -15.22 28.42 -5.93
N LYS A 434 -15.17 28.81 -7.20
CA LYS A 434 -15.57 27.97 -8.34
C LYS A 434 -14.62 26.80 -8.57
N VAL A 435 -13.32 27.01 -8.33
CA VAL A 435 -12.26 26.02 -8.58
C VAL A 435 -12.28 24.85 -7.59
N PHE A 436 -12.76 25.08 -6.36
CA PHE A 436 -12.95 24.03 -5.35
C PHE A 436 -14.31 23.33 -5.43
N ARG A 437 -15.25 23.81 -6.25
CA ARG A 437 -16.54 23.14 -6.44
C ARG A 437 -16.39 21.88 -7.31
N PRO A 438 -17.19 20.83 -7.04
CA PRO A 438 -17.20 19.63 -7.87
C PRO A 438 -17.49 19.96 -9.33
N LYS A 439 -16.75 19.32 -10.24
CA LYS A 439 -17.01 19.45 -11.68
C LYS A 439 -18.34 18.77 -12.01
N SER A 440 -19.04 19.24 -13.05
CA SER A 440 -20.25 18.58 -13.58
C SER A 440 -20.05 17.11 -13.96
N SER A 441 -18.80 16.72 -14.23
CA SER A 441 -18.41 15.34 -14.49
C SER A 441 -18.35 14.45 -13.25
N TRP A 442 -18.37 15.00 -12.03
CA TRP A 442 -18.36 14.21 -10.80
C TRP A 442 -19.64 13.39 -10.64
N GLY A 443 -19.54 12.23 -9.99
CA GLY A 443 -20.65 11.31 -9.78
C GLY A 443 -20.49 9.96 -10.50
N PRO A 444 -21.54 9.11 -10.42
CA PRO A 444 -21.52 7.74 -10.95
C PRO A 444 -21.18 7.67 -12.45
N ARG A 445 -20.56 6.59 -12.91
CA ARG A 445 -20.16 6.44 -14.33
C ARG A 445 -21.37 6.33 -15.28
N SER A 446 -22.38 5.54 -14.91
CA SER A 446 -23.58 5.31 -15.74
C SER A 446 -24.40 6.60 -15.86
N PRO A 447 -24.80 7.02 -17.08
CA PRO A 447 -25.62 8.22 -17.28
C PRO A 447 -26.97 8.15 -16.55
N THR A 448 -27.61 6.99 -16.48
CA THR A 448 -28.89 6.80 -15.79
C THR A 448 -28.75 7.00 -14.28
N THR A 449 -27.83 6.25 -13.67
CA THR A 449 -27.52 6.36 -12.24
C THR A 449 -27.01 7.74 -11.85
N ARG A 450 -26.28 8.42 -12.74
CA ARG A 450 -25.83 9.80 -12.50
C ARG A 450 -27.02 10.77 -12.46
N ARG A 451 -28.00 10.64 -13.34
CA ARG A 451 -29.22 11.47 -13.32
C ARG A 451 -30.02 11.22 -12.04
N GLU A 452 -30.22 9.96 -11.66
CA GLU A 452 -30.87 9.59 -10.39
C GLU A 452 -30.15 10.19 -9.18
N TRP A 453 -28.82 10.09 -9.15
CA TRP A 453 -28.00 10.69 -8.10
C TRP A 453 -28.09 12.22 -8.08
N GLN A 454 -28.12 12.87 -9.24
CA GLN A 454 -28.26 14.33 -9.33
C GLN A 454 -29.61 14.79 -8.77
N LEU A 455 -30.70 14.12 -9.12
CA LEU A 455 -32.04 14.41 -8.57
C LEU A 455 -32.07 14.18 -7.07
N TYR A 456 -31.54 13.04 -6.59
CA TYR A 456 -31.45 12.74 -5.17
C TYR A 456 -30.61 13.78 -4.41
N SER A 457 -29.46 14.17 -4.96
CA SER A 457 -28.57 15.16 -4.34
C SER A 457 -29.20 16.54 -4.30
N GLN A 458 -29.94 16.94 -5.34
CA GLN A 458 -30.68 18.20 -5.36
C GLN A 458 -31.79 18.24 -4.31
N ASP A 459 -32.55 17.16 -4.14
CA ASP A 459 -33.61 17.03 -3.13
C ASP A 459 -33.04 17.07 -1.70
N VAL A 460 -31.92 16.36 -1.46
CA VAL A 460 -31.20 16.43 -0.18
C VAL A 460 -30.69 17.86 0.09
N GLN A 461 -30.11 18.52 -0.91
CA GLN A 461 -29.60 19.89 -0.75
C GLN A 461 -30.71 20.92 -0.52
N SER A 462 -31.86 20.80 -1.20
CA SER A 462 -33.00 21.70 -1.00
C SER A 462 -33.58 21.54 0.40
N PHE A 463 -33.72 20.29 0.88
CA PHE A 463 -34.16 19.99 2.24
C PHE A 463 -33.18 20.51 3.31
N ARG A 464 -31.86 20.40 3.07
CA ARG A 464 -30.86 20.99 3.99
C ARG A 464 -31.00 22.50 4.09
N ARG A 465 -31.26 23.18 2.97
CA ARG A 465 -31.46 24.64 2.94
C ARG A 465 -32.73 25.05 3.67
N SER A 466 -33.80 24.26 3.60
CA SER A 466 -35.06 24.58 4.31
C SER A 466 -34.95 24.49 5.83
N LEU A 467 -34.00 23.72 6.37
CA LEU A 467 -33.77 23.63 7.82
C LEU A 467 -33.08 24.86 8.42
N ASN A 468 -32.54 25.76 7.60
CA ASN A 468 -31.92 27.06 7.96
C ASN A 468 -31.10 27.05 9.27
N LYS A 469 -30.23 26.05 9.45
CA LYS A 469 -29.41 25.91 10.68
C LYS A 469 -28.24 26.90 10.67
N SER A 470 -27.89 27.40 11.86
CA SER A 470 -26.64 28.16 12.08
C SER A 470 -25.41 27.32 11.74
N TRP A 471 -24.24 27.94 11.56
CA TRP A 471 -23.00 27.23 11.22
C TRP A 471 -22.65 26.13 12.24
N LEU A 472 -22.74 26.42 13.54
CA LEU A 472 -22.56 25.43 14.61
C LEU A 472 -23.64 24.34 14.56
N GLY A 473 -24.89 24.72 14.30
CA GLY A 473 -25.99 23.78 14.11
C GLY A 473 -25.79 22.86 12.89
N HIS A 474 -25.12 23.36 11.84
CA HIS A 474 -24.77 22.59 10.65
C HIS A 474 -23.67 21.57 10.94
N ILE A 475 -22.63 21.95 11.68
CA ILE A 475 -21.56 21.03 12.10
C ILE A 475 -22.14 19.94 13.01
N GLY A 476 -22.91 20.32 14.03
CA GLY A 476 -23.55 19.37 14.95
C GLY A 476 -24.50 18.41 14.23
N ALA A 477 -25.34 18.92 13.33
CA ALA A 477 -26.24 18.08 12.54
C ALA A 477 -25.51 17.16 11.55
N THR A 478 -24.38 17.59 11.00
CA THR A 478 -23.51 16.76 10.15
C THR A 478 -22.84 15.67 10.97
N LEU A 479 -22.23 15.97 12.12
CA LEU A 479 -21.55 14.95 12.93
C LEU A 479 -22.52 13.92 13.52
N THR A 480 -23.70 14.36 13.95
CA THR A 480 -24.73 13.48 14.50
C THR A 480 -25.57 12.76 13.41
N GLY A 481 -25.37 13.07 12.13
CA GLY A 481 -26.20 12.53 11.04
C GLY A 481 -27.67 12.97 11.12
N GLY A 482 -27.94 14.12 11.76
CA GLY A 482 -29.28 14.69 11.89
C GLY A 482 -29.93 15.01 10.54
N TYR A 483 -29.15 15.44 9.54
CA TYR A 483 -29.66 15.72 8.19
C TYR A 483 -30.19 14.47 7.48
N GLN A 484 -29.45 13.36 7.48
CA GLN A 484 -29.90 12.10 6.87
C GLN A 484 -31.15 11.53 7.55
N ARG A 485 -31.21 11.59 8.90
CA ARG A 485 -32.37 11.13 9.66
C ARG A 485 -33.62 11.96 9.35
N ALA A 486 -33.49 13.28 9.38
CA ALA A 486 -34.59 14.19 9.06
C ALA A 486 -35.06 14.05 7.61
N PHE A 487 -34.14 13.88 6.65
CA PHE A 487 -34.49 13.72 5.24
C PHE A 487 -35.24 12.40 4.99
N ARG A 488 -34.79 11.28 5.57
CA ARG A 488 -35.52 10.00 5.45
C ARG A 488 -36.90 10.06 6.09
N TYR A 489 -37.03 10.69 7.25
CA TYR A 489 -38.33 10.89 7.89
C TYR A 489 -39.29 11.68 7.00
N ASN A 490 -38.84 12.79 6.42
CA ASN A 490 -39.61 13.57 5.45
C ASN A 490 -40.00 12.75 4.20
N LYS A 491 -39.09 11.92 3.70
CA LYS A 491 -39.37 11.03 2.56
C LYS A 491 -40.41 9.94 2.89
N MET A 492 -40.41 9.42 4.12
CA MET A 492 -41.42 8.47 4.59
C MET A 492 -42.80 9.11 4.82
N ILE A 493 -42.88 10.42 5.05
CA ILE A 493 -44.17 11.13 5.16
C ILE A 493 -44.76 11.44 3.79
N ARG A 494 -43.92 11.64 2.76
CA ARG A 494 -44.34 12.00 1.40
C ARG A 494 -44.79 10.80 0.53
N HIS A 495 -44.50 9.58 0.97
CA HIS A 495 -44.86 8.32 0.31
C HIS A 495 -45.77 7.53 1.24
#